data_AF-A0A7T9DJQ7-F1
#
_entry.id   AF-A0A7T9DJQ7-F1
#
_cell.length_a   1.000
_cell.length_b   1.000
_cell.length_c   1.000
_cell.angle_alpha   90.00
_cell.angle_beta   90.00
_cell.angle_gamma   90.00
#
_symmetry.space_group_name_H-M   'P 1'
#
loop_
_entity.id
_entity.type
_entity.pdbx_description
1 polymer ?
#
loop_
_entity_poly.entity_id
_entity_poly.type
_entity_poly.pdbx_seq_one_letter_code
_entity_poly.pdbx_strand_id
1 'polypeptide(L)'
;MKPQTSSGMTPFEQRAADARFRMVKERHQKSLETAISEKKIDPLMIPISKFIAQTKEYFTTSTCSGRITLMDLDEKEMKREGAFFRKWHRTVTFKEVWEGICDESNAGNLWFKQDGLVMLLGTHSMENAKHVLDVVHNLGMKRIGINHFEPGKVHIEIFGTHHMSVPVKSGKKVLVEKEYVKELVKLANKKWKMNDATLKKLCATLKKELA
;
A
#
# COMPACT_ATOMS: atom_id res chain seq x y z
N MET A 1 28.27 -10.13 35.73
CA MET A 1 27.61 -10.26 34.41
C MET A 1 26.51 -9.22 34.34
N LYS A 2 26.47 -8.36 33.31
CA LYS A 2 25.34 -7.44 33.12
C LYS A 2 24.11 -8.28 32.72
N PRO A 3 22.92 -8.05 33.31
CA PRO A 3 21.73 -8.79 32.94
C PRO A 3 21.40 -8.44 31.49
N GLN A 4 21.46 -9.45 30.62
CA GLN A 4 20.93 -9.35 29.26
C GLN A 4 19.41 -9.28 29.38
N THR A 5 18.80 -8.27 28.80
CA THR A 5 17.35 -8.26 28.57
C THR A 5 16.99 -9.37 27.59
N SER A 6 15.71 -9.75 27.50
CA SER A 6 15.20 -10.80 26.60
C SER A 6 15.56 -10.61 25.12
N SER A 7 16.02 -9.41 24.74
CA SER A 7 16.47 -9.02 23.40
C SER A 7 17.98 -9.16 23.15
N GLY A 8 18.79 -9.54 24.15
CA GLY A 8 20.25 -9.56 24.05
C GLY A 8 20.92 -8.18 23.96
N MET A 9 20.14 -7.10 24.01
CA MET A 9 20.62 -5.71 23.96
C MET A 9 21.12 -5.22 25.32
N THR A 10 22.07 -4.29 25.31
CA THR A 10 22.46 -3.52 26.49
C THR A 10 21.38 -2.49 26.85
N PRO A 11 21.33 -2.02 28.11
CA PRO A 11 20.40 -0.96 28.51
C PRO A 11 20.55 0.35 27.71
N PHE A 12 21.74 0.63 27.19
CA PHE A 12 21.97 1.80 26.33
C PHE A 12 21.32 1.62 24.96
N GLU A 13 21.53 0.45 24.32
CA GLU A 13 20.92 0.12 23.03
C GLU A 13 19.39 0.10 23.11
N GLN A 14 18.83 -0.43 24.20
CA GLN A 14 17.39 -0.41 24.43
C GLN A 14 16.85 1.02 24.48
N ARG A 15 17.48 1.92 25.26
CA ARG A 15 17.07 3.33 25.32
C ARG A 15 17.18 4.03 23.97
N ALA A 16 18.22 3.73 23.19
CA ALA A 16 18.38 4.27 21.85
C ALA A 16 17.28 3.77 20.89
N ALA A 17 16.92 2.48 20.96
CA ALA A 17 15.82 1.90 20.20
C ALA A 17 14.47 2.55 20.56
N ASP A 18 14.17 2.69 21.85
CA ASP A 18 12.93 3.32 22.33
C ASP A 18 12.84 4.79 21.85
N ALA A 19 13.96 5.54 21.93
CA ALA A 19 14.03 6.91 21.47
C ALA A 19 13.83 7.02 19.95
N ARG A 20 14.49 6.15 19.17
CA ARG A 20 14.32 6.06 17.71
C ARG A 20 12.86 5.81 17.35
N PHE A 21 12.24 4.81 17.97
CA PHE A 21 10.85 4.46 17.69
C PHE A 21 9.91 5.64 17.94
N ARG A 22 10.03 6.29 19.10
CA ARG A 22 9.22 7.46 19.45
C ARG A 22 9.37 8.59 18.44
N MET A 23 10.60 8.92 18.04
CA MET A 23 10.86 9.97 17.05
C MET A 23 10.28 9.65 15.67
N VAL A 24 10.46 8.41 15.20
CA VAL A 24 9.95 7.96 13.89
C VAL A 24 8.43 7.93 13.89
N LYS A 25 7.82 7.41 14.95
CA LYS A 25 6.37 7.38 15.11
C LYS A 25 5.76 8.78 15.14
N GLU A 26 6.32 9.70 15.93
CA GLU A 26 5.84 11.09 16.00
C GLU A 26 5.92 11.78 14.62
N ARG A 27 7.02 11.57 13.89
CA ARG A 27 7.16 12.08 12.51
C ARG A 27 6.07 11.54 11.58
N HIS A 28 5.77 10.24 11.65
CA HIS A 28 4.76 9.63 10.79
C HIS A 28 3.33 9.98 11.20
N GLN A 29 3.06 10.23 12.48
CA GLN A 29 1.79 10.79 12.95
C GLN A 29 1.56 12.19 12.36
N LYS A 30 2.55 13.09 12.44
CA LYS A 30 2.46 14.42 11.82
C LYS A 30 2.26 14.34 10.31
N SER A 31 2.99 13.43 9.64
CA SER A 31 2.84 13.20 8.21
C SER A 31 1.43 12.71 7.82
N LEU A 32 0.84 11.84 8.65
CA LEU A 32 -0.54 11.37 8.48
C LEU A 32 -1.54 12.52 8.64
N GLU A 33 -1.38 13.36 9.66
CA GLU A 33 -2.24 14.54 9.89
C GLU A 33 -2.21 15.50 8.70
N THR A 34 -1.01 15.84 8.20
CA THR A 34 -0.84 16.65 6.99
C THR A 34 -1.48 15.98 5.77
N ALA A 35 -1.28 14.67 5.57
CA ALA A 35 -1.87 13.97 4.43
C ALA A 35 -3.41 13.96 4.48
N ILE A 36 -4.00 13.91 5.67
CA ILE A 36 -5.45 14.01 5.88
C ILE A 36 -5.93 15.44 5.57
N SER A 37 -5.29 16.47 6.13
CA SER A 37 -5.71 17.87 5.93
C SER A 37 -5.61 18.30 4.46
N GLU A 38 -4.57 17.85 3.77
CA GLU A 38 -4.35 18.11 2.34
C GLU A 38 -5.11 17.15 1.41
N LYS A 39 -5.89 16.21 1.95
CA LYS A 39 -6.64 15.19 1.18
C LYS A 39 -5.75 14.36 0.24
N LYS A 40 -4.50 14.12 0.63
CA LYS A 40 -3.50 13.33 -0.11
C LYS A 40 -3.51 11.84 0.24
N ILE A 41 -4.26 11.46 1.27
CA ILE A 41 -4.47 10.06 1.67
C ILE A 41 -5.71 9.46 1.03
N ASP A 42 -5.64 8.17 0.73
CA ASP A 42 -6.79 7.35 0.35
C ASP A 42 -7.84 7.33 1.48
N PRO A 43 -9.07 7.83 1.26
CA PRO A 43 -10.09 7.92 2.30
C PRO A 43 -10.39 6.59 2.99
N LEU A 44 -10.28 5.46 2.28
CA LEU A 44 -10.52 4.13 2.85
C LEU A 44 -9.45 3.71 3.87
N MET A 45 -8.26 4.30 3.80
CA MET A 45 -7.15 4.00 4.71
C MET A 45 -7.15 4.89 5.96
N ILE A 46 -7.85 6.03 5.95
CA ILE A 46 -7.86 6.97 7.10
C ILE A 46 -8.24 6.28 8.42
N PRO A 47 -9.31 5.46 8.50
CA PRO A 47 -9.73 4.90 9.78
C PRO A 47 -8.70 3.95 10.40
N ILE A 48 -8.03 3.13 9.58
CA ILE A 48 -7.02 2.18 10.09
C ILE A 48 -5.72 2.90 10.43
N SER A 49 -5.30 3.88 9.62
CA SER A 49 -4.08 4.66 9.89
C SER A 49 -4.20 5.48 11.17
N LYS A 50 -5.36 6.10 11.43
CA LYS A 50 -5.62 6.80 12.70
C LYS A 50 -5.59 5.85 13.90
N PHE A 51 -6.21 4.68 13.79
CA PHE A 51 -6.18 3.67 14.84
C PHE A 51 -4.73 3.24 15.14
N ILE A 52 -3.96 2.85 14.13
CA ILE A 52 -2.57 2.40 14.29
C ILE A 52 -1.72 3.52 14.91
N ALA A 53 -1.90 4.77 14.48
CA ALA A 53 -1.22 5.92 15.04
C ALA A 53 -1.45 6.08 16.55
N GLN A 54 -2.60 5.67 17.08
CA GLN A 54 -2.95 5.79 18.51
C GLN A 54 -2.45 4.62 19.36
N THR A 55 -2.09 3.49 18.76
CA THR A 55 -1.51 2.35 19.50
C THR A 55 -0.21 2.75 20.17
N LYS A 56 0.37 1.91 21.04
CA LYS A 56 1.70 2.19 21.62
C LYS A 56 2.84 1.76 20.68
N GLU A 57 2.74 0.56 20.12
CA GLU A 57 3.88 -0.15 19.52
C GLU A 57 3.96 -0.08 17.99
N TYR A 58 3.02 0.62 17.33
CA TYR A 58 2.90 0.63 15.87
C TYR A 58 2.76 2.03 15.26
N PHE A 59 3.12 2.17 13.99
CA PHE A 59 2.83 3.34 13.15
C PHE A 59 2.66 2.93 11.68
N THR A 60 2.05 3.78 10.86
CA THR A 60 2.00 3.59 9.39
C THR A 60 2.86 4.63 8.69
N THR A 61 3.51 4.27 7.57
CA THR A 61 4.26 5.24 6.75
C THR A 61 3.50 5.58 5.47
N SER A 62 3.24 4.58 4.63
CA SER A 62 2.54 4.69 3.36
C SER A 62 1.43 3.66 3.29
N THR A 63 0.23 4.08 2.90
CA THR A 63 -0.95 3.21 2.80
C THR A 63 -1.75 3.52 1.53
N CYS A 64 -2.34 2.49 0.93
CA CYS A 64 -3.19 2.57 -0.25
C CYS A 64 -4.19 1.42 -0.22
N SER A 65 -5.48 1.68 -0.42
CA SER A 65 -6.52 0.64 -0.37
C SER A 65 -6.49 -0.29 -1.58
N GLY A 66 -5.74 0.08 -2.62
CA GLY A 66 -5.72 -0.56 -3.94
C GLY A 66 -6.26 0.39 -4.99
N ARG A 67 -5.83 0.22 -6.24
CA ARG A 67 -6.14 1.18 -7.31
C ARG A 67 -6.27 0.51 -8.66
N ILE A 68 -7.06 1.14 -9.51
CA ILE A 68 -7.06 0.94 -10.95
C ILE A 68 -6.40 2.17 -11.57
N THR A 69 -5.54 1.97 -12.57
CA THR A 69 -4.81 3.07 -13.20
C THR A 69 -4.65 2.88 -14.70
N LEU A 70 -4.62 3.99 -15.43
CA LEU A 70 -3.91 4.08 -16.69
C LEU A 70 -2.56 4.72 -16.39
N MET A 71 -1.49 3.96 -16.62
CA MET A 71 -0.14 4.35 -16.24
C MET A 71 0.76 4.45 -17.46
N ASP A 72 1.40 5.60 -17.65
CA ASP A 72 2.40 5.81 -18.68
C ASP A 72 3.77 5.32 -18.17
N LEU A 73 4.31 4.31 -18.83
CA LEU A 73 5.58 3.69 -18.49
C LEU A 73 6.57 3.85 -19.64
N ASP A 74 7.84 3.99 -19.31
CA ASP A 74 8.88 3.99 -20.32
C ASP A 74 9.15 2.58 -20.89
N GLU A 75 10.07 2.47 -21.84
CA GLU A 75 10.45 1.19 -22.45
C GLU A 75 11.05 0.18 -21.46
N LYS A 76 11.54 0.65 -20.31
CA LYS A 76 12.05 -0.17 -19.21
C LYS A 76 10.99 -0.40 -18.13
N GLU A 77 9.73 -0.07 -18.42
CA GLU A 77 8.60 -0.10 -17.49
C GLU A 77 8.78 0.75 -16.22
N MET A 78 9.65 1.76 -16.29
CA MET A 78 9.91 2.69 -15.20
C MET A 78 8.88 3.82 -15.20
N LYS A 79 8.55 4.29 -14.00
CA LYS A 79 7.68 5.46 -13.82
C LYS A 79 8.43 6.73 -14.19
N ARG A 80 7.90 7.48 -15.15
CA ARG A 80 8.30 8.87 -15.39
C ARG A 80 7.52 9.83 -14.49
N GLU A 81 7.93 11.09 -14.46
CA GLU A 81 7.10 12.14 -13.89
C GLU A 81 5.72 12.16 -14.57
N GLY A 82 4.65 12.26 -13.78
CA GLY A 82 3.29 12.18 -14.32
C GLY A 82 2.83 10.78 -14.77
N ALA A 83 3.55 9.70 -14.44
CA ALA A 83 3.20 8.33 -14.86
C ALA A 83 1.75 7.90 -14.56
N PHE A 84 1.12 8.44 -13.52
CA PHE A 84 -0.30 8.19 -13.25
C PHE A 84 -1.21 9.04 -14.14
N PHE A 85 -1.38 8.63 -15.40
CA PHE A 85 -2.22 9.36 -16.35
C PHE A 85 -3.69 9.44 -15.90
N ARG A 86 -4.24 8.31 -15.42
CA ARG A 86 -5.51 8.27 -14.68
C ARG A 86 -5.39 7.33 -13.49
N LYS A 87 -6.04 7.68 -12.37
CA LYS A 87 -5.97 6.92 -11.11
C LYS A 87 -7.33 6.89 -10.42
N TRP A 88 -7.77 5.69 -10.06
CA TRP A 88 -9.02 5.47 -9.35
C TRP A 88 -8.82 4.56 -8.14
N HIS A 89 -9.29 4.99 -6.98
CA HIS A 89 -9.34 4.19 -5.73
C HIS A 89 -10.72 3.52 -5.58
N ARG A 90 -11.30 3.10 -6.70
CA ARG A 90 -12.63 2.48 -6.80
C ARG A 90 -12.73 1.66 -8.09
N THR A 91 -13.87 0.98 -8.27
CA THR A 91 -14.25 0.44 -9.58
C THR A 91 -14.40 1.53 -10.63
N VAL A 92 -14.17 1.17 -11.89
CA VAL A 92 -14.22 2.07 -13.05
C VAL A 92 -15.26 1.61 -14.07
N THR A 93 -15.73 2.53 -14.90
CA THR A 93 -16.60 2.23 -16.04
C THR A 93 -15.79 2.05 -17.31
N PHE A 94 -16.39 1.37 -18.30
CA PHE A 94 -15.80 1.28 -19.64
C PHE A 94 -15.50 2.67 -20.23
N LYS A 95 -16.43 3.62 -20.07
CA LYS A 95 -16.30 4.98 -20.60
C LYS A 95 -15.06 5.68 -20.05
N GLU A 96 -14.89 5.70 -18.73
CA GLU A 96 -13.73 6.34 -18.09
C GLU A 96 -12.39 5.78 -18.58
N VAL A 97 -12.32 4.46 -18.76
CA VAL A 97 -11.10 3.79 -19.21
C VAL A 97 -10.86 4.03 -20.69
N TRP A 98 -11.89 3.91 -21.52
CA TRP A 98 -11.79 4.12 -22.96
C TRP A 98 -11.41 5.56 -23.31
N GLU A 99 -12.04 6.55 -22.66
CA GLU A 99 -11.69 7.96 -22.80
C GLU A 99 -10.22 8.21 -22.43
N GLY A 100 -9.73 7.61 -21.34
CA GLY A 100 -8.32 7.72 -20.98
C GLY A 100 -7.36 7.02 -21.95
N ILE A 101 -7.75 5.91 -22.58
CA ILE A 101 -6.93 5.25 -23.60
C ILE A 101 -6.83 6.13 -24.86
N CYS A 102 -7.95 6.69 -25.31
CA CYS A 102 -8.04 7.51 -26.51
C CYS A 102 -7.56 8.96 -26.32
N ASP A 103 -7.25 9.39 -25.11
CA ASP A 103 -6.77 10.74 -24.84
C ASP A 103 -5.41 10.99 -25.51
N GLU A 104 -5.40 11.90 -26.48
CA GLU A 104 -4.24 12.23 -27.32
C GLU A 104 -3.19 13.05 -26.58
N SER A 105 -3.52 13.64 -25.42
CA SER A 105 -2.53 14.33 -24.58
C SER A 105 -1.47 13.36 -24.04
N ASN A 106 -1.78 12.06 -24.02
CA ASN A 106 -0.81 11.02 -23.75
C ASN A 106 -0.30 10.40 -25.07
N ALA A 107 1.00 10.54 -25.33
CA ALA A 107 1.69 9.90 -26.45
C ALA A 107 2.71 8.86 -25.99
N GLY A 108 2.53 8.29 -24.79
CA GLY A 108 3.44 7.32 -24.17
C GLY A 108 2.92 5.88 -24.23
N ASN A 109 3.57 4.97 -23.49
CA ASN A 109 3.13 3.57 -23.43
C ASN A 109 2.18 3.40 -22.26
N LEU A 110 0.89 3.29 -22.56
CA LEU A 110 -0.16 3.27 -21.55
C LEU A 110 -0.48 1.84 -21.14
N TRP A 111 -0.44 1.59 -19.84
CA TRP A 111 -0.78 0.33 -19.20
C TRP A 111 -2.05 0.47 -18.38
N PHE A 112 -3.02 -0.41 -18.62
CA PHE A 112 -4.18 -0.57 -17.76
C PHE A 112 -3.85 -1.55 -16.64
N LYS A 113 -3.79 -1.02 -15.41
CA LYS A 113 -3.34 -1.78 -14.24
C LYS A 113 -4.41 -1.81 -13.17
N GLN A 114 -4.47 -2.93 -12.45
CA GLN A 114 -5.10 -3.03 -11.15
C GLN A 114 -4.04 -3.49 -10.15
N ASP A 115 -3.80 -2.70 -9.12
CA ASP A 115 -2.91 -3.03 -8.01
C ASP A 115 -3.73 -3.25 -6.73
N GLY A 116 -3.35 -4.25 -5.95
CA GLY A 116 -3.95 -4.52 -4.65
C GLY A 116 -3.58 -3.46 -3.59
N LEU A 117 -4.11 -3.64 -2.39
CA LEU A 117 -3.77 -2.81 -1.24
C LEU A 117 -2.26 -2.84 -0.94
N VAL A 118 -1.76 -1.75 -0.38
CA VAL A 118 -0.40 -1.63 0.12
C VAL A 118 -0.45 -0.98 1.50
N MET A 119 0.20 -1.58 2.48
CA MET A 119 0.36 -1.00 3.81
C MET A 119 1.80 -1.22 4.28
N LEU A 120 2.49 -0.13 4.57
CA LEU A 120 3.78 -0.15 5.26
C LEU A 120 3.54 0.18 6.73
N LEU A 121 3.78 -0.80 7.58
CA LEU A 121 3.55 -0.75 9.02
C LEU A 121 4.89 -0.84 9.74
N GLY A 122 5.18 0.15 10.58
CA GLY A 122 6.34 0.16 11.44
C GLY A 122 6.01 -0.37 12.84
N THR A 123 6.90 -1.19 13.39
CA THR A 123 6.80 -1.73 14.75
C THR A 123 8.02 -1.32 15.57
N HIS A 124 7.85 -1.30 16.89
CA HIS A 124 8.92 -1.02 17.83
C HIS A 124 9.97 -2.15 17.90
N SER A 125 9.54 -3.41 17.81
CA SER A 125 10.41 -4.58 18.01
C SER A 125 10.12 -5.71 17.02
N MET A 126 11.01 -6.70 16.98
CA MET A 126 10.85 -7.91 16.17
C MET A 126 9.71 -8.80 16.65
N GLU A 127 9.44 -8.83 17.94
CA GLU A 127 8.33 -9.58 18.52
C GLU A 127 6.99 -9.01 18.02
N ASN A 128 6.85 -7.68 18.06
CA ASN A 128 5.68 -6.99 17.50
C ASN A 128 5.59 -7.21 15.98
N ALA A 129 6.74 -7.25 15.29
CA ALA A 129 6.75 -7.51 13.86
C ALA A 129 6.30 -8.94 13.53
N LYS A 130 6.80 -9.93 14.27
CA LYS A 130 6.40 -11.34 14.16
C LYS A 130 4.90 -11.49 14.40
N HIS A 131 4.37 -10.83 15.43
CA HIS A 131 2.93 -10.87 15.72
C HIS A 131 2.11 -10.38 14.53
N VAL A 132 2.45 -9.24 13.94
CA VAL A 132 1.76 -8.72 12.74
C VAL A 132 1.89 -9.69 11.56
N LEU A 133 3.08 -10.27 11.31
CA LEU A 133 3.28 -11.25 10.25
C LEU A 133 2.38 -12.48 10.44
N ASP A 134 2.31 -13.03 11.65
CA ASP A 134 1.47 -14.19 11.98
C ASP A 134 -0.02 -13.87 11.77
N VAL A 135 -0.48 -12.71 12.27
CA VAL A 135 -1.87 -12.24 12.09
C VAL A 135 -2.23 -12.14 10.61
N VAL A 136 -1.37 -11.51 9.81
CA VAL A 136 -1.66 -11.27 8.39
C VAL A 136 -1.53 -12.56 7.57
N HIS A 137 -0.56 -13.42 7.89
CA HIS A 137 -0.41 -14.73 7.27
C HIS A 137 -1.67 -15.60 7.49
N ASN A 138 -2.21 -15.60 8.71
CA ASN A 138 -3.43 -16.34 9.05
C ASN A 138 -4.69 -15.84 8.34
N LEU A 139 -4.68 -14.62 7.80
CA LEU A 139 -5.73 -14.11 6.90
C LEU A 139 -5.57 -14.60 5.45
N GLY A 140 -4.56 -15.41 5.15
CA GLY A 140 -4.27 -15.94 3.81
C GLY A 140 -3.52 -14.95 2.91
N MET A 141 -3.00 -13.85 3.47
CA MET A 141 -2.22 -12.89 2.71
C MET A 141 -0.77 -13.35 2.59
N LYS A 142 -0.34 -13.64 1.36
CA LYS A 142 0.95 -14.28 1.08
C LYS A 142 2.09 -13.30 0.81
N ARG A 143 1.78 -12.07 0.41
CA ARG A 143 2.79 -11.06 0.06
C ARG A 143 3.00 -10.11 1.24
N ILE A 144 3.68 -10.63 2.25
CA ILE A 144 4.08 -9.89 3.44
C ILE A 144 5.55 -10.13 3.74
N GLY A 145 6.22 -9.15 4.34
CA GLY A 145 7.61 -9.31 4.73
C GLY A 145 8.20 -8.09 5.43
N ILE A 146 9.38 -8.27 6.00
CA ILE A 146 10.17 -7.18 6.58
C ILE A 146 11.08 -6.61 5.50
N ASN A 147 10.96 -5.32 5.20
CA ASN A 147 11.80 -4.64 4.21
C ASN A 147 12.93 -3.82 4.85
N HIS A 148 12.85 -3.57 6.15
CA HIS A 148 13.86 -2.84 6.91
C HIS A 148 13.84 -3.29 8.37
N PHE A 149 15.03 -3.51 8.91
CA PHE A 149 15.22 -3.94 10.29
C PHE A 149 16.33 -3.11 10.94
N GLU A 150 15.96 -2.37 11.98
CA GLU A 150 16.86 -1.65 12.88
C GLU A 150 16.23 -1.67 14.30
N PRO A 151 17.01 -1.75 15.40
CA PRO A 151 16.46 -1.64 16.75
C PRO A 151 15.56 -0.41 16.91
N GLY A 152 14.31 -0.59 17.33
CA GLY A 152 13.34 0.51 17.45
C GLY A 152 12.68 0.94 16.14
N LYS A 153 12.92 0.21 15.03
CA LYS A 153 12.31 0.49 13.72
C LYS A 153 12.33 -0.76 12.84
N VAL A 154 11.29 -1.57 12.93
CA VAL A 154 11.06 -2.69 12.01
C VAL A 154 9.92 -2.33 11.09
N HIS A 155 10.13 -2.39 9.77
CA HIS A 155 9.08 -2.11 8.80
C HIS A 155 8.59 -3.39 8.14
N ILE A 156 7.27 -3.55 8.15
CA ILE A 156 6.55 -4.62 7.48
C ILE A 156 5.83 -4.03 6.27
N GLU A 157 5.98 -4.69 5.14
CA GLU A 157 5.16 -4.43 3.95
C GLU A 157 4.08 -5.49 3.83
N ILE A 158 2.84 -5.03 3.60
CA ILE A 158 1.68 -5.88 3.36
C ILE A 158 1.10 -5.52 1.99
N PHE A 159 1.07 -6.50 1.08
CA PHE A 159 0.52 -6.33 -0.26
C PHE A 159 -0.68 -7.24 -0.50
N GLY A 160 -1.69 -6.69 -1.17
CA GLY A 160 -2.74 -7.47 -1.81
C GLY A 160 -2.19 -8.34 -2.94
N THR A 161 -2.76 -9.51 -3.15
CA THR A 161 -2.33 -10.46 -4.20
C THR A 161 -3.02 -10.21 -5.55
N HIS A 162 -4.14 -9.48 -5.54
CA HIS A 162 -4.88 -9.17 -6.76
C HIS A 162 -4.14 -8.13 -7.59
N HIS A 163 -3.69 -8.56 -8.76
CA HIS A 163 -2.98 -7.72 -9.72
C HIS A 163 -3.46 -7.99 -11.15
N MET A 164 -3.33 -6.97 -11.99
CA MET A 164 -3.47 -7.02 -13.44
C MET A 164 -2.61 -5.91 -14.05
N SER A 165 -1.90 -6.19 -15.15
CA SER A 165 -1.12 -5.20 -15.90
C SER A 165 -1.18 -5.56 -17.38
N VAL A 166 -1.79 -4.71 -18.19
CA VAL A 166 -2.01 -4.96 -19.62
C VAL A 166 -1.62 -3.71 -20.41
N PRO A 167 -0.73 -3.80 -21.41
CA PRO A 167 -0.45 -2.68 -22.30
C PRO A 167 -1.68 -2.43 -23.20
N VAL A 168 -2.14 -1.19 -23.26
CA VAL A 168 -3.33 -0.78 -24.03
C VAL A 168 -3.02 0.26 -25.11
N LYS A 169 -1.89 0.96 -24.99
CA LYS A 169 -1.40 1.92 -25.99
C LYS A 169 0.12 1.87 -26.08
N SER A 170 0.66 1.96 -27.30
CA SER A 170 2.08 2.20 -27.55
C SER A 170 2.24 3.47 -28.37
N GLY A 171 2.79 4.52 -27.75
CA GLY A 171 2.79 5.86 -28.30
C GLY A 171 1.38 6.39 -28.54
N LYS A 172 1.05 6.69 -29.81
CA LYS A 172 -0.30 7.10 -30.24
C LYS A 172 -1.18 5.91 -30.68
N LYS A 173 -0.60 4.71 -30.82
CA LYS A 173 -1.30 3.54 -31.33
C LYS A 173 -2.03 2.81 -30.20
N VAL A 174 -3.37 2.82 -30.25
CA VAL A 174 -4.19 1.96 -29.39
C VAL A 174 -3.99 0.50 -29.82
N LEU A 175 -3.71 -0.37 -28.85
CA LEU A 175 -3.37 -1.79 -29.06
C LEU A 175 -4.56 -2.74 -28.87
N VAL A 176 -5.70 -2.21 -28.42
CA VAL A 176 -6.85 -2.98 -27.94
C VAL A 176 -8.15 -2.49 -28.56
N GLU A 177 -9.10 -3.42 -28.71
CA GLU A 177 -10.45 -3.13 -29.18
C GLU A 177 -11.41 -2.82 -28.02
N LYS A 178 -12.53 -2.15 -28.31
CA LYS A 178 -13.51 -1.73 -27.28
C LYS A 178 -14.06 -2.92 -26.51
N GLU A 179 -14.37 -4.01 -27.20
CA GLU A 179 -14.93 -5.24 -26.63
C GLU A 179 -13.96 -5.86 -25.62
N TYR A 180 -12.67 -5.90 -25.97
CA TYR A 180 -11.63 -6.37 -25.05
C TYR A 180 -11.50 -5.45 -23.82
N VAL A 181 -11.56 -4.12 -24.01
CA VAL A 181 -11.53 -3.18 -22.87
C VAL A 181 -12.72 -3.36 -21.94
N LYS A 182 -13.92 -3.68 -22.44
CA LYS A 182 -15.08 -4.02 -21.60
C LYS A 182 -14.78 -5.23 -20.71
N GLU A 183 -14.13 -6.27 -21.24
CA GLU A 183 -13.73 -7.44 -20.45
C GLU A 183 -12.63 -7.11 -19.44
N LEU A 184 -11.62 -6.33 -19.84
CA LEU A 184 -10.57 -5.86 -18.92
C LEU A 184 -11.16 -5.07 -17.74
N VAL A 185 -12.12 -4.18 -18.00
CA VAL A 185 -12.79 -3.41 -16.95
C VAL A 185 -13.58 -4.31 -16.00
N LYS A 186 -14.30 -5.32 -16.51
CA LYS A 186 -14.98 -6.32 -15.67
C LYS A 186 -13.99 -7.04 -14.77
N LEU A 187 -12.86 -7.49 -15.32
CA LEU A 187 -11.80 -8.19 -14.58
C LEU A 187 -11.13 -7.30 -13.52
N ALA A 188 -10.79 -6.06 -13.88
CA ALA A 188 -10.20 -5.08 -12.96
C ALA A 188 -11.14 -4.80 -11.78
N ASN A 189 -12.42 -4.57 -12.06
CA ASN A 189 -13.43 -4.32 -11.04
C ASN A 189 -13.67 -5.53 -10.14
N LYS A 190 -13.68 -6.74 -10.71
CA LYS A 190 -13.78 -7.99 -9.92
C LYS A 190 -12.59 -8.11 -8.96
N LYS A 191 -11.37 -7.92 -9.45
CA LYS A 191 -10.15 -7.95 -8.63
C LYS A 191 -10.15 -6.86 -7.55
N TRP A 192 -10.61 -5.65 -7.88
CA TRP A 192 -10.75 -4.56 -6.91
C TRP A 192 -11.72 -4.93 -5.78
N LYS A 193 -12.89 -5.52 -6.10
CA LYS A 193 -13.87 -5.95 -5.08
C LYS A 193 -13.31 -7.06 -4.17
N MET A 194 -12.58 -8.02 -4.73
CA MET A 194 -11.92 -9.06 -3.92
C MET A 194 -10.83 -8.47 -3.01
N ASN A 195 -10.09 -7.48 -3.50
CA ASN A 195 -9.12 -6.72 -2.72
C ASN A 195 -9.77 -5.91 -1.61
N ASP A 196 -10.88 -5.20 -1.89
CA ASP A 196 -11.63 -4.44 -0.89
C ASP A 196 -12.18 -5.34 0.23
N ALA A 197 -12.69 -6.53 -0.11
CA ALA A 197 -13.10 -7.52 0.88
C ALA A 197 -11.92 -7.98 1.77
N THR A 198 -10.74 -8.18 1.17
CA THR A 198 -9.51 -8.52 1.90
C THR A 198 -9.06 -7.38 2.82
N LEU A 199 -9.09 -6.13 2.33
CA LEU A 199 -8.75 -4.94 3.11
C LEU A 199 -9.66 -4.79 4.33
N LYS A 200 -10.97 -4.99 4.18
CA LYS A 200 -11.93 -4.92 5.30
C LYS A 200 -11.61 -5.95 6.38
N LYS A 201 -11.33 -7.20 5.99
CA LYS A 201 -10.92 -8.26 6.93
C LYS A 201 -9.59 -7.93 7.62
N LEU A 202 -8.61 -7.45 6.87
CA LEU A 202 -7.31 -7.02 7.39
C LEU A 202 -7.49 -5.91 8.43
N CYS A 203 -8.18 -4.82 8.08
CA CYS A 203 -8.41 -3.69 8.98
C CYS A 203 -9.16 -4.09 10.25
N ALA A 204 -10.20 -4.93 10.14
CA ALA A 204 -10.93 -5.42 11.30
C ALA A 204 -10.05 -6.27 12.23
N THR A 205 -9.23 -7.14 11.65
CA THR A 205 -8.33 -8.02 12.40
C THR A 205 -7.21 -7.22 13.08
N LEU A 206 -6.54 -6.32 12.36
CA LEU A 206 -5.50 -5.46 12.96
C LEU A 206 -6.07 -4.59 14.08
N LYS A 207 -7.30 -4.09 13.96
CA LYS A 207 -7.95 -3.34 15.05
C LYS A 207 -8.16 -4.16 16.32
N LYS A 208 -8.40 -5.46 16.17
CA LYS A 208 -8.60 -6.37 17.29
C LYS A 208 -7.26 -6.79 17.92
N GLU A 209 -6.27 -7.11 17.09
CA GLU A 209 -5.01 -7.71 17.53
C GLU A 209 -3.97 -6.67 17.98
N LEU A 210 -4.08 -5.41 17.52
CA LEU A 210 -3.13 -4.33 17.85
C LEU A 210 -3.68 -3.29 18.84
N ALA A 211 -4.87 -3.53 19.41
CA ALA A 211 -5.51 -2.64 20.38
C ALA A 211 -4.69 -2.51 21.68
#